data_AF-A0A1I5YTD8-F1
#
_entry.id   AF-A0A1I5YTD8-F1
#
_cell.length_a   1.000
_cell.length_b   1.000
_cell.length_c   1.000
_cell.angle_alpha   90.00
_cell.angle_beta   90.00
_cell.angle_gamma   90.00
#
_symmetry.space_group_name_H-M   'P 1'
#
loop_
_entity.id
_entity.type
_entity.pdbx_description
1 polymer ?
#
loop_
_entity_poly.entity_id
_entity_poly.type
_entity_poly.pdbx_seq_one_letter_code
_entity_poly.pdbx_strand_id
1 'polypeptide(L)' 'MDIKYLSDEKGKITGVFISIEDWERLQKEYKIDVKAAADSRAKLQQSLTEAMKKVKPEEDEG' A
#
# COMPACT_ATOMS: atom_id res chain seq x y z
N MET A 1 15.69 15.97 -12.00
CA MET A 1 15.73 14.59 -11.50
C MET A 1 17.07 14.23 -10.89
N ASP A 2 17.15 14.44 -9.58
CA ASP A 2 18.21 13.91 -8.71
C ASP A 2 17.60 12.76 -7.91
N ILE A 3 17.77 11.52 -8.39
CA ILE A 3 17.20 10.34 -7.74
C ILE A 3 18.24 9.81 -6.75
N LYS A 4 17.93 9.89 -5.45
CA LYS A 4 18.80 9.37 -4.40
C LYS A 4 18.34 8.00 -3.95
N TYR A 5 19.21 7.02 -4.04
CA TYR A 5 18.90 5.66 -3.59
C TYR A 5 19.20 5.54 -2.09
N LEU A 6 18.18 5.17 -1.32
CA LEU A 6 18.34 4.80 0.07
C LEU A 6 18.84 3.35 0.11
N SER A 7 19.98 3.15 0.75
CA SER A 7 20.57 1.83 0.96
C SER A 7 20.56 1.53 2.45
N ASP A 8 20.08 0.35 2.81
CA ASP A 8 20.15 -0.18 4.17
C ASP A 8 21.62 -0.43 4.59
N GLU A 9 21.87 -0.65 5.88
CA GLU A 9 23.22 -0.95 6.41
C GLU A 9 23.86 -2.19 5.75
N LYS A 10 23.06 -3.06 5.13
CA LYS A 10 23.54 -4.23 4.35
C LYS A 10 23.79 -3.96 2.87
N GLY A 11 23.75 -2.69 2.42
CA GLY A 11 23.94 -2.29 1.03
C GLY A 11 22.77 -2.65 0.10
N LYS A 12 21.62 -3.03 0.65
CA LYS A 12 20.40 -3.28 -0.13
C LYS A 12 19.64 -1.98 -0.36
N ILE A 13 19.28 -1.71 -1.61
CA ILE A 13 18.45 -0.56 -1.98
C ILE A 13 17.05 -0.77 -1.35
N THR A 14 16.73 0.02 -0.34
CA THR A 14 15.44 -0.04 0.40
C THR A 14 14.47 1.03 -0.02
N GLY A 15 14.92 2.05 -0.75
CA GLY A 15 14.03 3.06 -1.26
C GLY A 15 14.70 3.98 -2.27
N VAL A 16 13.88 4.79 -2.92
CA VAL A 16 14.32 5.89 -3.76
C VAL A 16 13.70 7.17 -3.22
N PHE A 17 14.53 8.18 -3.05
CA PHE A 17 14.12 9.52 -2.73
C PHE A 17 14.04 10.33 -4.02
N ILE A 18 12.86 10.88 -4.26
CA ILE A 18 12.54 11.74 -5.39
C ILE A 18 11.95 13.01 -4.81
N SER A 19 12.44 14.17 -5.24
CA SER A 19 11.88 15.47 -4.84
C SER A 19 10.41 15.57 -5.25
N ILE A 20 9.59 16.24 -4.44
CA ILE A 20 8.14 16.34 -4.68
C ILE A 20 7.83 16.94 -6.05
N GLU A 21 8.57 17.95 -6.50
CA GLU A 21 8.39 18.55 -7.83
C GLU A 21 8.65 17.56 -8.98
N ASP A 22 9.69 16.73 -8.86
CA ASP A 22 9.99 15.67 -9.83
C ASP A 22 8.93 14.55 -9.76
N TRP A 23 8.42 14.25 -8.57
CA TRP A 23 7.34 13.28 -8.36
C TRP A 23 6.01 13.75 -8.97
N GLU A 24 5.63 15.02 -8.80
CA GLU A 24 4.42 15.60 -9.41
C GLU A 24 4.51 15.63 -10.94
N ARG A 25 5.70 15.88 -11.49
CA ARG A 25 5.94 15.80 -12.94
C ARG A 25 5.78 14.37 -13.45
N LEU A 26 6.35 13.39 -12.76
CA LEU A 26 6.18 11.97 -13.09
C LEU A 26 4.72 11.54 -13.03
N GLN A 27 3.99 11.96 -11.99
CA GLN A 27 2.57 11.63 -11.86
C GLN A 27 1.77 12.12 -13.06
N LYS A 28 2.07 13.32 -13.57
CA LYS A 28 1.41 13.89 -14.76
C LYS A 28 1.84 13.22 -16.06
N GLU A 29 3.12 12.95 -16.23
CA GLU A 29 3.68 12.34 -17.45
C GLU A 29 3.25 10.87 -17.61
N TYR A 30 3.32 10.10 -16.52
CA TYR A 30 3.00 8.67 -16.52
C TYR A 30 1.58 8.36 -16.04
N LYS A 31 0.76 9.39 -15.79
CA LYS A 31 -0.61 9.25 -15.24
C LYS A 31 -0.65 8.33 -14.01
N ILE A 32 0.32 8.49 -13.10
CA ILE A 32 0.45 7.65 -11.92
C ILE A 32 -0.65 8.06 -10.93
N ASP A 33 -1.68 7.23 -10.83
CA ASP A 33 -2.75 7.42 -9.87
C ASP A 33 -2.43 6.67 -8.57
N VAL A 34 -1.83 7.37 -7.61
CA VAL A 34 -1.48 6.82 -6.29
C VAL A 34 -2.72 6.43 -5.48
N LYS A 35 -3.91 6.89 -5.90
CA LYS A 35 -5.20 6.56 -5.31
C LYS A 35 -5.63 5.10 -5.56
N ALA A 36 -5.00 4.38 -6.49
CA ALA A 36 -5.26 2.95 -6.71
C ALA A 36 -4.93 2.06 -5.49
N ALA A 37 -4.24 2.57 -4.47
CA ALA A 37 -4.08 1.88 -3.19
C ALA A 37 -5.36 1.87 -2.32
N ALA A 38 -6.40 2.63 -2.68
CA ALA A 38 -7.66 2.68 -1.92
C ALA A 38 -8.52 1.41 -2.09
N ASP A 39 -8.42 0.70 -3.22
CA ASP A 39 -9.12 -0.58 -3.44
C ASP A 39 -8.67 -1.67 -2.44
N SER A 40 -7.43 -1.57 -1.96
CA SER A 40 -6.93 -2.50 -0.94
C SER A 40 -7.60 -2.28 0.40
N ARG A 41 -8.03 -1.06 0.76
CA ARG A 41 -8.68 -0.82 2.07
C ARG A 41 -10.05 -1.50 2.17
N ALA A 42 -10.87 -1.38 1.13
CA ALA A 42 -12.18 -2.03 1.09
C ALA A 42 -12.06 -3.56 1.10
N LYS A 43 -11.11 -4.11 0.33
CA LYS A 43 -10.83 -5.55 0.28
C LYS A 43 -10.25 -6.09 1.58
N LEU A 44 -9.37 -5.32 2.24
CA LEU A 44 -8.84 -5.65 3.57
C LEU A 44 -9.94 -5.63 4.62
N GLN A 45 -10.83 -4.64 4.61
CA GLN A 45 -11.98 -4.57 5.52
C GLN A 45 -12.96 -5.73 5.30
N GLN A 46 -13.23 -6.13 4.05
CA GLN A 46 -14.02 -7.32 3.75
C GLN A 46 -13.34 -8.58 4.30
N SER A 47 -12.05 -8.80 4.01
CA SER A 47 -11.32 -9.98 4.50
C SER A 47 -11.28 -10.08 6.03
N LEU A 48 -11.14 -8.93 6.72
CA LEU A 48 -11.18 -8.86 8.17
C LEU A 48 -12.58 -9.18 8.71
N THR A 49 -13.62 -8.61 8.08
CA THR A 49 -15.02 -8.87 8.47
C THR A 49 -15.41 -10.34 8.25
N GLU A 50 -14.98 -10.94 7.14
CA GLU A 50 -15.21 -12.37 6.86
C GLU A 50 -14.46 -13.27 7.83
N ALA A 51 -13.21 -12.96 8.15
CA ALA A 51 -12.45 -13.69 9.16
C ALA A 51 -13.10 -13.58 10.55
N MET A 52 -13.59 -12.40 10.93
CA MET A 52 -14.31 -12.21 12.19
C MET A 52 -15.63 -12.97 12.25
N LYS A 53 -16.38 -13.05 11.13
CA LYS A 53 -17.59 -13.88 11.04
C LYS A 53 -17.26 -15.37 11.14
N LYS A 54 -16.15 -15.81 10.54
CA LYS A 54 -15.72 -17.21 10.58
C LYS A 54 -15.18 -17.65 11.94
N VAL A 55 -14.72 -16.69 12.76
CA VAL A 55 -14.21 -16.93 14.13
C VAL A 55 -15.29 -16.74 15.19
N LYS A 56 -16.41 -16.08 14.89
CA LYS A 56 -17.57 -16.10 15.77
C LYS A 56 -18.21 -17.49 15.58
N PRO A 57 -18.11 -18.41 16.57
CA PRO A 57 -18.76 -19.69 16.43
C PRO A 57 -20.25 -19.40 16.26
N GLU A 58 -20.87 -20.11 15.33
CA GLU A 58 -22.30 -20.38 15.40
C GLU A 58 -22.57 -20.78 16.86
N GLU A 59 -23.45 -20.03 17.52
CA GLU A 59 -24.14 -20.51 18.72
C GLU A 59 -24.94 -21.73 18.27
N ASP A 60 -24.26 -22.87 18.30
CA ASP A 60 -24.81 -24.22 18.24
C ASP A 60 -25.49 -24.46 19.60
N GLU A 61 -26.82 -24.59 19.52
CA GLU A 61 -27.75 -25.28 20.43
C GLU A 61 -27.77 -24.96 21.94
N GLY A 62 -28.94 -24.51 22.40
CA GLY A 62 -29.35 -24.43 23.81
C GLY A 62 -30.79 -23.99 23.98
#